data_AF-A0A1G2Q600-F1
#
_entry.id   AF-A0A1G2Q600-F1
#
_cell.length_a   1.000
_cell.length_b   1.000
_cell.length_c   1.000
_cell.angle_alpha   90.00
_cell.angle_beta   90.00
_cell.angle_gamma   90.00
#
_symmetry.space_group_name_H-M   'P 1'
#
loop_
_entity.id
_entity.type
_entity.pdbx_description
1 polymer ?
#
loop_
_entity_poly.entity_id
_entity_poly.type
_entity_poly.pdbx_seq_one_letter_code
_entity_poly.pdbx_strand_id
1 'polypeptide(L)'
;MVAANGSVPGEKLYGVKKLKEKIELQLALSPEARAEAYAKHSQARLAEYAELRSRLNTAMSTDNEQTNSEKETVLTQLTLESKQEADLSVSTSLAAMAEIAAELRQDGETETAAEVEQAMMVLNQTSFQTSASAETNNDYYESSLELDVQSESSAQGSVNL
;
A
#
# COMPACT_ATOMS: atom_id res chain seq x y z
N MET A 1 11.79 19.60 5.25
CA MET A 1 11.79 18.13 5.15
C MET A 1 10.49 17.47 5.60
N VAL A 2 9.68 18.10 6.47
CA VAL A 2 8.40 17.54 6.98
C VAL A 2 7.36 17.29 5.87
N ALA A 3 7.29 18.15 4.84
CA ALA A 3 6.29 18.05 3.77
C ALA A 3 6.39 16.79 2.89
N ALA A 4 7.57 16.19 2.74
CA ALA A 4 7.74 14.98 1.92
C ALA A 4 7.32 13.70 2.67
N ASN A 5 7.42 13.66 4.00
CA ASN A 5 7.06 12.44 4.74
C ASN A 5 5.54 12.16 4.69
N GLY A 6 4.73 13.21 4.60
CA GLY A 6 3.26 13.10 4.51
C GLY A 6 2.73 12.95 3.09
N SER A 7 3.58 12.95 2.06
CA SER A 7 3.07 12.89 0.69
C SER A 7 2.51 11.51 0.33
N VAL A 8 1.41 11.49 -0.43
CA VAL A 8 0.77 10.27 -0.96
C VAL A 8 1.02 10.12 -2.47
N PRO A 9 0.77 8.93 -3.07
CA PRO A 9 0.88 8.75 -4.52
C PRO A 9 0.16 9.85 -5.31
N GLY A 10 0.78 10.28 -6.41
CA GLY A 10 0.31 11.40 -7.24
C GLY A 10 0.77 12.79 -6.79
N GLU A 11 1.33 12.94 -5.58
CA GLU A 11 1.83 14.23 -5.10
C GLU A 11 3.30 14.49 -5.53
N LYS A 12 3.63 15.76 -5.77
CA LYS A 12 4.93 16.19 -6.32
C LYS A 12 6.16 15.68 -5.54
N LEU A 13 6.03 15.52 -4.22
CA LEU A 13 7.13 15.11 -3.35
C LEU A 13 7.16 13.60 -3.07
N TYR A 14 6.24 12.82 -3.63
CA TYR A 14 6.14 11.38 -3.38
C TYR A 14 7.41 10.62 -3.81
N GLY A 15 7.98 10.95 -4.97
CA GLY A 15 9.24 10.35 -5.41
C GLY A 15 10.41 10.62 -4.45
N VAL A 16 10.43 11.79 -3.80
CA VAL A 16 11.45 12.14 -2.80
C VAL A 16 11.24 11.32 -1.52
N LYS A 17 9.99 11.08 -1.11
CA LYS A 17 9.65 10.19 0.00
C LYS A 17 10.17 8.77 -0.26
N LYS A 18 9.85 8.18 -1.42
CA LYS A 18 10.31 6.84 -1.82
C LYS A 18 11.84 6.72 -1.84
N LEU A 19 12.54 7.75 -2.34
CA LEU A 19 14.01 7.76 -2.32
C LEU A 19 14.56 7.77 -0.90
N LYS A 20 13.97 8.57 0.00
CA LYS A 20 14.36 8.61 1.41
C LYS A 20 14.18 7.26 2.09
N GLU A 21 13.04 6.61 1.87
CA GLU A 21 12.76 5.27 2.42
C GLU A 21 13.78 4.24 1.93
N LYS A 22 14.14 4.27 0.64
CA LYS A 22 15.20 3.41 0.11
C LYS A 22 16.55 3.64 0.79
N ILE A 23 16.92 4.90 1.04
CA ILE A 23 18.15 5.23 1.76
C ILE A 23 18.07 4.77 3.22
N GLU A 24 16.92 4.93 3.89
CA GLU A 24 16.70 4.43 5.25
C GLU A 24 16.94 2.91 5.33
N LEU A 25 16.41 2.13 4.38
CA LEU A 25 16.66 0.68 4.31
C LEU A 25 18.14 0.34 4.06
N GLN A 26 18.82 1.09 3.20
CA GLN A 26 20.24 0.87 2.91
C GLN A 26 21.16 1.22 4.09
N LEU A 27 20.74 2.13 4.96
CA LEU A 27 21.49 2.55 6.15
C LEU A 27 21.11 1.76 7.41
N ALA A 28 20.09 0.90 7.36
CA ALA A 28 19.72 0.02 8.45
C ALA A 28 20.73 -1.15 8.54
N LEU A 29 21.75 -0.99 9.39
CA LEU A 29 22.87 -1.94 9.49
C LEU A 29 22.61 -3.11 10.45
N SER A 30 21.79 -2.95 11.48
CA SER A 30 21.44 -4.04 12.39
C SER A 30 20.19 -4.80 11.90
N PRO A 31 20.05 -6.10 12.22
CA PRO A 31 18.82 -6.85 11.91
C PRO A 31 17.56 -6.16 12.46
N GLU A 32 17.61 -5.66 13.69
CA GLU A 32 16.54 -4.89 14.32
C GLU A 32 16.18 -3.63 13.52
N ALA A 33 17.17 -2.80 13.16
CA ALA A 33 16.92 -1.58 12.38
C ALA A 33 16.34 -1.90 11.00
N ARG A 34 16.75 -3.02 10.38
CA ARG A 34 16.15 -3.48 9.11
C ARG A 34 14.69 -3.84 9.30
N ALA A 35 14.37 -4.62 10.34
CA ALA A 35 13.00 -4.99 10.66
C ALA A 35 12.11 -3.77 10.96
N GLU A 36 12.62 -2.81 11.72
CA GLU A 36 11.91 -1.55 12.00
C GLU A 36 11.65 -0.76 10.71
N ALA A 37 12.65 -0.63 9.83
CA ALA A 37 12.49 0.07 8.56
C ALA A 37 11.43 -0.60 7.67
N TYR A 38 11.44 -1.94 7.57
CA TYR A 38 10.44 -2.71 6.84
C TYR A 38 9.02 -2.49 7.39
N ALA A 39 8.85 -2.58 8.71
CA ALA A 39 7.56 -2.36 9.35
C ALA A 39 7.05 -0.94 9.12
N LYS A 40 7.92 0.07 9.32
CA LYS A 40 7.59 1.49 9.15
C LYS A 40 7.18 1.83 7.73
N HIS A 41 7.90 1.33 6.72
CA HIS A 41 7.59 1.63 5.32
C HIS A 41 6.29 0.95 4.87
N SER A 42 6.02 -0.27 5.34
CA SER A 42 4.73 -0.93 5.05
C SER A 42 3.55 -0.27 5.76
N GLN A 43 3.71 0.17 7.00
CA GLN A 43 2.72 1.01 7.68
C GLN A 43 2.46 2.32 6.93
N ALA A 44 3.51 2.93 6.36
CA ALA A 44 3.35 4.14 5.54
C ALA A 44 2.54 3.88 4.27
N ARG A 45 2.73 2.74 3.59
CA ARG A 45 1.92 2.36 2.42
C ARG A 45 0.45 2.11 2.77
N LEU A 46 0.19 1.44 3.91
CA LEU A 46 -1.18 1.24 4.41
C LEU A 46 -1.87 2.59 4.71
N ALA A 47 -1.15 3.53 5.33
CA ALA A 47 -1.68 4.86 5.62
C ALA A 47 -1.96 5.67 4.34
N GLU A 48 -1.11 5.57 3.32
CA GLU A 48 -1.33 6.21 2.02
C GLU A 48 -2.57 5.67 1.31
N TYR A 49 -2.77 4.35 1.33
CA TYR A 49 -3.98 3.73 0.78
C TYR A 49 -5.24 4.21 1.52
N ALA A 50 -5.22 4.22 2.84
CA ALA A 50 -6.34 4.72 3.65
C ALA A 50 -6.68 6.19 3.35
N GLU A 51 -5.68 7.04 3.19
CA GLU A 51 -5.83 8.45 2.85
C GLU A 51 -6.42 8.63 1.43
N LEU A 52 -5.89 7.92 0.43
CA LEU A 52 -6.41 7.99 -0.94
C LEU A 52 -7.85 7.49 -1.02
N ARG A 53 -8.18 6.42 -0.29
CA ARG A 53 -9.55 5.92 -0.17
C ARG A 53 -10.48 6.95 0.48
N SER A 54 -10.03 7.64 1.53
CA SER A 54 -10.79 8.71 2.16
C SER A 54 -11.06 9.88 1.20
N ARG A 55 -10.05 10.29 0.43
CA ARG A 55 -10.18 11.31 -0.62
C ARG A 55 -11.17 10.88 -1.70
N LEU A 56 -11.12 9.62 -2.13
CA LEU A 56 -12.04 9.07 -3.12
C LEU A 56 -13.49 9.11 -2.64
N ASN A 57 -13.75 8.63 -1.41
CA ASN A 57 -15.09 8.66 -0.82
C ASN A 57 -15.64 10.10 -0.71
N THR A 58 -14.77 11.07 -0.38
CA THR A 58 -15.13 12.49 -0.33
C THR A 58 -15.47 13.04 -1.71
N ALA A 59 -14.67 12.71 -2.72
CA ALA A 59 -14.90 13.13 -4.11
C ALA A 59 -16.23 12.59 -4.65
N MET A 60 -16.52 11.31 -4.41
CA MET A 60 -17.77 10.64 -4.82
C MET A 60 -19.02 11.18 -4.11
N SER A 61 -18.87 11.71 -2.89
CA SER A 61 -19.99 12.28 -2.12
C SER A 61 -20.35 13.71 -2.53
N THR A 62 -19.58 14.33 -3.44
CA THR A 62 -19.75 15.73 -3.83
C THR A 62 -20.38 15.83 -5.22
N ASP A 63 -21.71 15.98 -5.30
CA ASP A 63 -22.51 16.15 -6.52
C ASP A 63 -22.09 17.38 -7.34
N ASN A 64 -21.20 17.20 -8.32
CA ASN A 64 -20.96 18.17 -9.39
C ASN A 64 -20.59 17.42 -10.69
N GLU A 65 -21.63 17.13 -11.48
CA GLU A 65 -21.70 16.07 -12.50
C GLU A 65 -20.78 16.19 -13.74
N GLN A 66 -20.02 17.28 -13.94
CA GLN A 66 -19.36 17.49 -15.25
C GLN A 66 -17.86 17.79 -15.24
N THR A 67 -17.25 18.08 -14.09
CA THR A 67 -15.79 18.31 -13.96
C THR A 67 -15.09 17.30 -13.06
N ASN A 68 -15.85 16.36 -12.47
CA ASN A 68 -15.34 15.38 -11.51
C ASN A 68 -14.91 14.04 -12.15
N SER A 69 -15.41 13.67 -13.33
CA SER A 69 -15.18 12.33 -13.90
C SER A 69 -13.69 12.01 -14.11
N GLU A 70 -12.91 12.87 -14.76
CA GLU A 70 -11.47 12.60 -14.98
C GLU A 70 -10.67 12.56 -13.67
N LYS A 71 -10.98 13.45 -12.71
CA LYS A 71 -10.30 13.47 -11.40
C LYS A 71 -10.65 12.25 -10.57
N GLU A 72 -11.90 11.81 -10.63
CA GLU A 72 -12.40 10.61 -9.97
C GLU A 72 -11.78 9.35 -10.59
N THR A 73 -11.66 9.28 -11.92
CA THR A 73 -10.95 8.19 -12.61
C THR A 73 -9.49 8.13 -12.17
N VAL A 74 -8.78 9.26 -12.18
CA VAL A 74 -7.37 9.31 -11.74
C VAL A 74 -7.24 8.92 -10.26
N LEU A 75 -8.12 9.41 -9.39
CA LEU A 75 -8.08 9.09 -7.96
C LEU A 75 -8.45 7.64 -7.68
N THR A 76 -9.38 7.05 -8.46
CA THR A 76 -9.73 5.63 -8.42
C THR A 76 -8.52 4.78 -8.78
N GLN A 77 -7.85 5.12 -9.89
CA GLN A 77 -6.64 4.41 -10.32
C GLN A 77 -5.53 4.52 -9.29
N LEU A 78 -5.26 5.71 -8.75
CA LEU A 78 -4.26 5.90 -7.69
C LEU A 78 -4.59 5.11 -6.42
N THR A 79 -5.87 5.02 -6.07
CA THR A 79 -6.32 4.24 -4.90
C THR A 79 -6.08 2.75 -5.11
N LEU A 80 -6.36 2.22 -6.31
CA LEU A 80 -6.12 0.83 -6.66
C LEU A 80 -4.61 0.50 -6.65
N GLU A 81 -3.80 1.34 -7.29
CA GLU A 81 -2.33 1.18 -7.30
C GLU A 81 -1.76 1.23 -5.88
N SER A 82 -2.25 2.16 -5.04
CA SER A 82 -1.83 2.26 -3.65
C SER A 82 -2.24 1.05 -2.82
N LYS A 83 -3.39 0.41 -3.09
CA LYS A 83 -3.79 -0.85 -2.44
C LYS A 83 -2.80 -1.96 -2.79
N GLN A 84 -2.55 -2.16 -4.08
CA GLN A 84 -1.61 -3.18 -4.58
C GLN A 84 -0.19 -2.96 -4.02
N GLU A 85 0.27 -1.71 -3.96
CA GLU A 85 1.56 -1.37 -3.38
C GLU A 85 1.60 -1.63 -1.86
N ALA A 86 0.53 -1.32 -1.13
CA ALA A 86 0.45 -1.61 0.29
C ALA A 86 0.47 -3.12 0.58
N ASP A 87 -0.31 -3.91 -0.16
CA ASP A 87 -0.36 -5.38 -0.02
C ASP A 87 1.00 -6.02 -0.34
N LEU A 88 1.65 -5.57 -1.43
CA LEU A 88 2.99 -6.03 -1.80
C LEU A 88 4.03 -5.63 -0.74
N SER A 89 3.96 -4.42 -0.20
CA SER A 89 4.87 -3.94 0.84
C SER A 89 4.70 -4.73 2.14
N VAL A 90 3.46 -5.00 2.57
CA VAL A 90 3.19 -5.79 3.78
C VAL A 90 3.74 -7.21 3.62
N SER A 91 3.41 -7.89 2.51
CA SER A 91 3.87 -9.26 2.27
C SER A 91 5.40 -9.37 2.20
N THR A 92 6.06 -8.44 1.48
CA THR A 92 7.53 -8.41 1.38
C THR A 92 8.19 -8.13 2.73
N SER A 93 7.67 -7.17 3.49
CA SER A 93 8.21 -6.83 4.82
C SER A 93 8.02 -7.96 5.82
N LEU A 94 6.87 -8.64 5.82
CA LEU A 94 6.66 -9.80 6.70
C LEU A 94 7.63 -10.93 6.38
N ALA A 95 7.91 -11.21 5.10
CA ALA A 95 8.90 -12.20 4.70
C ALA A 95 10.31 -11.82 5.17
N ALA A 96 10.73 -10.56 4.93
CA ALA A 96 12.05 -10.09 5.35
C ALA A 96 12.21 -10.06 6.88
N MET A 97 11.18 -9.66 7.61
CA MET A 97 11.18 -9.67 9.08
C MET A 97 11.21 -11.10 9.64
N ALA A 98 10.56 -12.07 8.99
CA ALA A 98 10.64 -13.47 9.38
C ALA A 98 12.06 -14.04 9.20
N GLU A 99 12.74 -13.69 8.10
CA GLU A 99 14.15 -14.04 7.88
C GLU A 99 15.05 -13.43 8.95
N ILE A 100 14.85 -12.16 9.29
CA ILE A 100 15.58 -11.46 10.36
C ILE A 100 15.35 -12.11 11.73
N ALA A 101 14.11 -12.45 12.08
CA ALA A 101 13.81 -13.12 13.35
C ALA A 101 14.48 -14.50 13.42
N ALA A 102 14.55 -15.22 12.30
CA ALA A 102 15.26 -16.50 12.22
C ALA A 102 16.78 -16.33 12.39
N GLU A 103 17.38 -15.31 11.76
CA GLU A 103 18.79 -14.93 11.92
C GLU A 103 19.12 -14.62 13.39
N LEU A 104 18.34 -13.72 14.02
CA LEU A 104 18.51 -13.34 15.44
C LEU A 104 18.43 -14.55 16.39
N ARG A 105 17.51 -15.50 16.13
CA ARG A 105 17.44 -16.74 16.92
C ARG A 105 18.67 -17.62 16.78
N GLN A 106 19.23 -17.72 15.57
CA GLN A 106 20.46 -18.49 15.35
C GLN A 106 21.65 -17.87 16.08
N ASP A 107 21.67 -16.54 16.18
CA ASP A 107 22.70 -15.78 16.89
C ASP A 107 22.51 -15.77 18.41
N GLY A 108 21.38 -16.30 18.92
CA GLY A 108 21.05 -16.35 20.35
C GLY A 108 20.34 -15.09 20.87
N GLU A 109 20.08 -14.11 20.00
CA GLU A 109 19.37 -12.85 20.29
C GLU A 109 17.85 -13.08 20.37
N THR A 110 17.44 -13.93 21.30
CA THR A 110 16.06 -14.42 21.41
C THR A 110 15.03 -13.34 21.81
N GLU A 111 15.45 -12.35 22.58
CA GLU A 111 14.60 -11.21 22.97
C GLU A 111 14.31 -10.31 21.77
N THR A 112 15.35 -9.87 21.04
CA THR A 112 15.20 -9.07 19.83
C THR A 112 14.42 -9.81 18.75
N ALA A 113 14.61 -11.13 18.61
CA ALA A 113 13.80 -11.93 17.70
C ALA A 113 12.30 -11.88 18.05
N ALA A 114 11.96 -11.92 19.34
CA ALA A 114 10.57 -11.83 19.80
C ALA A 114 9.97 -10.44 19.54
N GLU A 115 10.76 -9.37 19.68
CA GLU A 115 10.33 -8.01 19.33
C GLU A 115 10.03 -7.86 17.85
N VAL A 116 10.86 -8.45 16.97
CA VAL A 116 10.61 -8.48 15.52
C VAL A 116 9.31 -9.22 15.21
N GLU A 117 9.06 -10.36 15.86
CA GLU A 117 7.80 -11.11 15.69
C GLU A 117 6.58 -10.34 16.19
N GLN A 118 6.71 -9.61 17.30
CA GLN A 118 5.65 -8.72 17.77
C GLN A 118 5.37 -7.61 16.76
N ALA A 119 6.40 -7.02 16.17
CA ALA A 119 6.25 -6.02 15.12
C ALA A 119 5.56 -6.61 13.87
N MET A 120 5.87 -7.86 13.50
CA MET A 120 5.16 -8.57 12.42
C MET A 120 3.67 -8.75 12.75
N MET A 121 3.33 -9.13 13.98
CA MET A 121 1.93 -9.27 14.42
C MET A 121 1.18 -7.94 14.32
N VAL A 122 1.80 -6.85 14.78
CA VAL A 122 1.21 -5.51 14.70
C VAL A 122 1.01 -5.09 13.25
N LEU A 123 1.99 -5.33 12.37
CA LEU A 123 1.89 -5.02 10.94
C LEU A 123 0.74 -5.80 10.29
N ASN A 124 0.63 -7.10 10.54
CA ASN A 124 -0.43 -7.93 10.01
C ASN A 124 -1.82 -7.48 10.51
N GLN A 125 -1.94 -7.16 11.81
CA GLN A 125 -3.17 -6.61 12.37
C GLN A 125 -3.55 -5.26 11.75
N THR A 126 -2.58 -4.37 11.55
CA THR A 126 -2.78 -3.05 10.93
C THR A 126 -3.24 -3.20 9.48
N SER A 127 -2.65 -4.14 8.74
CA SER A 127 -3.07 -4.48 7.38
C SER A 127 -4.53 -4.91 7.35
N PHE A 128 -4.90 -5.87 8.19
CA PHE A 128 -6.27 -6.36 8.29
C PHE A 128 -7.27 -5.24 8.63
N GLN A 129 -6.95 -4.40 9.61
CA GLN A 129 -7.81 -3.28 10.03
C GLN A 129 -7.98 -2.24 8.92
N THR A 130 -6.92 -1.97 8.16
CA THR A 130 -6.93 -1.02 7.05
C THR A 130 -7.82 -1.53 5.91
N SER A 131 -7.69 -2.81 5.55
CA SER A 131 -8.58 -3.45 4.55
C SER A 131 -10.02 -3.46 5.01
N ALA A 132 -10.29 -3.90 6.25
CA ALA A 132 -11.65 -3.97 6.79
C ALA A 132 -12.34 -2.60 6.84
N SER A 133 -11.61 -1.55 7.23
CA SER A 133 -12.13 -0.17 7.28
C SER A 133 -12.34 0.44 5.88
N ALA A 134 -11.59 -0.04 4.88
CA ALA A 134 -11.72 0.40 3.49
C ALA A 134 -12.88 -0.30 2.74
N GLU A 135 -13.21 -1.53 3.15
CA GLU A 135 -14.28 -2.38 2.58
C GLU A 135 -15.67 -2.04 3.16
N THR A 136 -15.76 -1.61 4.44
CA THR A 136 -17.07 -1.26 5.05
C THR A 136 -17.80 -0.09 4.40
N ASN A 137 -17.20 0.56 3.39
CA ASN A 137 -17.76 1.69 2.66
C ASN A 137 -18.15 1.39 1.20
N ASN A 138 -17.99 0.17 0.65
CA ASN A 138 -18.15 -0.02 -0.79
C ASN A 138 -18.43 -1.46 -1.28
N ASP A 139 -19.63 -1.97 -1.04
CA ASP A 139 -20.14 -3.18 -1.73
C ASP A 139 -20.59 -2.90 -3.19
N TYR A 140 -20.44 -1.67 -3.70
CA TYR A 140 -21.10 -1.26 -4.95
C TYR A 140 -20.18 -1.25 -6.19
N TYR A 141 -18.86 -1.09 -6.05
CA TYR A 141 -18.00 -0.77 -7.20
C TYR A 141 -16.86 -1.75 -7.52
N GLU A 142 -16.56 -2.76 -6.70
CA GLU A 142 -15.67 -3.85 -7.17
C GLU A 142 -16.29 -4.61 -8.35
N SER A 143 -17.63 -4.69 -8.40
CA SER A 143 -18.34 -5.34 -9.50
C SER A 143 -18.30 -4.58 -10.84
N SER A 144 -18.10 -3.25 -10.85
CA SER A 144 -18.10 -2.47 -12.10
C SER A 144 -16.74 -2.44 -12.79
N LEU A 145 -15.64 -2.66 -12.06
CA LEU A 145 -14.29 -2.73 -12.63
C LEU A 145 -13.97 -4.11 -13.25
N GLU A 146 -14.56 -5.20 -12.75
CA GLU A 146 -14.44 -6.52 -13.40
C GLU A 146 -15.18 -6.57 -14.75
N LEU A 147 -16.22 -5.76 -14.94
CA LEU A 147 -17.01 -5.71 -16.18
C LEU A 147 -16.30 -4.96 -17.33
N ASP A 148 -15.52 -3.91 -17.02
CA ASP A 148 -14.81 -3.14 -18.05
C ASP A 148 -13.49 -3.80 -18.49
N VAL A 149 -12.85 -4.61 -17.64
CA VAL A 149 -11.63 -5.35 -18.05
C VAL A 149 -11.97 -6.52 -19.00
N GLN A 150 -13.19 -7.05 -18.96
CA GLN A 150 -13.62 -8.10 -19.89
C GLN A 150 -14.15 -7.56 -21.23
N SER A 151 -14.57 -6.29 -21.31
CA SER A 151 -15.14 -5.72 -22.53
C SER A 151 -14.08 -5.39 -23.59
N GLU A 152 -12.83 -5.12 -23.20
CA GLU A 152 -11.73 -4.86 -24.17
C GLU A 152 -11.09 -6.13 -24.76
N SER A 153 -11.30 -7.32 -24.16
CA SER A 153 -10.72 -8.58 -24.66
C SER A 153 -11.49 -9.22 -25.83
N SER A 154 -12.64 -8.68 -26.24
CA SER A 154 -13.50 -9.30 -27.27
C SER A 154 -13.54 -8.56 -28.62
N ALA A 155 -12.74 -7.49 -28.80
CA ALA A 155 -12.74 -6.69 -30.02
C ALA A 155 -11.58 -6.98 -31.02
N GLN A 156 -10.88 -8.11 -30.91
CA GLN A 156 -9.89 -8.53 -31.92
C GLN A 156 -10.05 -10.01 -32.26
N GLY A 157 -10.82 -10.31 -33.32
CA GLY A 157 -10.84 -11.67 -33.87
C GLY A 157 -11.98 -11.98 -34.82
N SER A 158 -12.07 -11.30 -35.97
CA SER A 158 -12.52 -11.90 -37.24
C SER A 158 -12.52 -10.87 -38.38
N VAL A 159 -11.36 -10.68 -39.00
CA VAL A 159 -11.30 -10.38 -40.44
C VAL A 159 -10.82 -11.66 -41.08
N ASN A 160 -11.73 -12.38 -41.74
CA ASN A 160 -11.35 -13.44 -42.67
C ASN A 160 -11.76 -13.01 -44.08
N LEU A 161 -10.79 -13.20 -44.99
CA LEU A 161 -10.80 -12.94 -46.42
C LEU A 161 -11.99 -13.57 -47.16
#